data_AF-A0A963A5E8-F1
#
_entry.id   AF-A0A963A5E8-F1
#
_cell.length_a   1.000
_cell.length_b   1.000
_cell.length_c   1.000
_cell.angle_alpha   90.00
_cell.angle_beta   90.00
_cell.angle_gamma   90.00
#
_symmetry.space_group_name_H-M   'P 1'
#
loop_
_entity.id
_entity.type
_entity.pdbx_description
1 polymer ?
#
loop_
_entity_poly.entity_id
_entity_poly.type
_entity_poly.pdbx_seq_one_letter_code
_entity_poly.pdbx_strand_id
1 'polypeptide(L)'
;MQSLTIRNKVVATFALLFLLLAVQSTFLIVQSDRLQKSSNMIANRDQVIMASTYEFQIAVIQVQQWLTDISATRGMDGLNDGFDKAAASYETAQRLIDELLVLDAENASAYESIKPALESFYSVGKGMAETYVRRGAVGGNEKMPEFDAAAGTLIEEVDNLMAFTKARFQDRLARQSIAAELMKQTTFVSSIIFLVMMIFLVIVALRNILVPINKMAKLARDLAEGEGDLTKRLDDSRRDELGITAASINLFVAKTQETIRAMSSVAREMANAAQHLTSLAVQTDENMSSQLQESQQVATAMSEMLASAQEVARNTSDTAAETQGVNEESRSGKVDIETTTDKIEALAAEMDEAQRVVAELGEQSANIGSVLDVIKGISEQTNLLALNAAI
;
A
#
# COMPACT_ATOMS: atom_id res chain seq x y z
N MET A 1 -2.81 0.91 -26.41
CA MET A 1 -1.54 1.53 -25.98
C MET A 1 -1.13 0.93 -24.64
N GLN A 2 -0.03 0.17 -24.58
CA GLN A 2 0.52 -0.28 -23.30
C GLN A 2 0.92 0.96 -22.49
N SER A 3 0.42 1.09 -21.26
CA SER A 3 0.81 2.21 -20.41
C SER A 3 2.29 2.06 -20.04
N LEU A 4 3.06 3.13 -20.23
CA LEU A 4 4.45 3.17 -19.80
C LEU A 4 4.56 2.86 -18.30
N THR A 5 5.58 2.09 -17.95
CA THR A 5 5.99 1.85 -16.57
C THR A 5 6.33 3.16 -15.86
N ILE A 6 6.24 3.22 -14.53
CA ILE A 6 6.66 4.38 -13.74
C ILE A 6 8.11 4.73 -14.07
N ARG A 7 8.99 3.73 -14.15
CA ARG A 7 10.39 3.92 -14.52
C ARG A 7 10.50 4.67 -15.85
N ASN A 8 9.78 4.22 -16.88
CA ASN A 8 9.84 4.83 -18.20
C ASN A 8 9.17 6.22 -18.21
N LYS A 9 8.12 6.45 -17.42
CA LYS A 9 7.52 7.78 -17.25
C LYS A 9 8.51 8.77 -16.64
N VAL A 10 9.19 8.38 -15.56
CA VAL A 10 10.20 9.21 -14.89
C VAL A 10 11.36 9.51 -15.84
N VAL A 11 11.92 8.49 -16.48
CA VAL A 11 13.01 8.65 -17.46
C VAL A 11 12.57 9.54 -18.62
N ALA A 12 11.36 9.34 -19.16
CA ALA A 12 10.83 10.18 -20.24
C ALA A 12 10.65 11.64 -19.80
N THR A 13 10.13 11.89 -18.59
CA THR A 13 10.01 13.24 -18.04
C THR A 13 11.38 13.89 -17.94
N PHE A 14 12.36 13.25 -17.31
CA PHE A 14 13.71 13.81 -17.19
C PHE A 14 14.37 14.02 -18.55
N ALA A 15 14.28 13.06 -19.46
CA ALA A 15 14.82 13.18 -20.82
C ALA A 15 14.21 14.38 -21.56
N LEU A 16 12.89 14.60 -21.42
CA LEU A 16 12.20 15.71 -22.04
C LEU A 16 12.59 17.04 -21.39
N LEU A 17 12.77 17.10 -20.06
CA LEU A 17 13.31 18.28 -19.38
C LEU A 17 14.73 18.64 -19.86
N PHE A 18 15.62 17.65 -19.97
CA PHE A 18 16.98 17.86 -20.48
C PHE A 18 16.99 18.30 -21.94
N LEU A 19 16.14 17.70 -22.78
CA LEU A 19 16.01 18.08 -24.18
C LEU A 19 15.52 19.52 -24.31
N LEU A 20 14.51 19.92 -23.53
CA LEU A 20 14.04 21.30 -23.50
C LEU A 20 15.12 22.28 -23.05
N LEU A 21 15.92 21.90 -22.05
CA LEU A 21 17.02 22.72 -21.56
C LEU A 21 18.11 22.87 -22.62
N ALA A 22 18.46 21.79 -23.33
CA ALA A 22 19.40 21.82 -24.43
C ALA A 22 18.92 22.70 -25.60
N VAL A 23 17.62 22.61 -25.95
CA VAL A 23 17.00 23.46 -26.98
C VAL A 23 17.04 24.93 -26.56
N GLN A 24 16.64 25.25 -25.33
CA GLN A 24 16.66 26.64 -24.85
C GLN A 24 18.09 27.19 -24.76
N SER A 25 19.05 26.39 -24.27
CA SER A 25 20.46 26.80 -24.22
C SER A 25 21.03 27.05 -25.61
N THR A 26 20.76 26.15 -26.57
CA THR A 26 21.18 26.33 -27.97
C THR A 26 20.58 27.58 -28.57
N PHE A 27 19.29 27.84 -28.33
CA PHE A 27 18.62 29.05 -28.79
C PHE A 27 19.29 30.32 -28.25
N LEU A 28 19.61 30.37 -26.94
CA LEU A 28 20.27 31.51 -26.31
C LEU A 28 21.69 31.73 -26.86
N ILE A 29 22.45 30.66 -27.06
CA ILE A 29 23.80 30.72 -27.63
C ILE A 29 23.75 31.28 -29.06
N VAL A 30 22.85 30.76 -29.90
CA VAL A 30 22.69 31.23 -31.29
C VAL A 30 22.26 32.70 -31.35
N GLN A 31 21.34 33.12 -30.48
CA GLN A 31 20.98 34.54 -30.36
C GLN A 31 22.22 35.37 -29.98
N SER A 32 22.90 35.03 -28.89
CA SER A 32 24.08 35.74 -28.41
C SER A 32 25.18 35.89 -29.47
N ASP A 33 25.47 34.81 -30.21
CA ASP A 33 26.48 34.81 -31.27
C ASP A 33 26.14 35.78 -32.41
N ARG A 34 24.85 35.89 -32.80
CA ARG A 34 24.42 36.86 -33.81
C ARG A 34 24.66 38.31 -33.37
N LEU A 35 24.35 38.63 -32.11
CA LEU A 35 24.57 39.97 -31.57
C LEU A 35 26.05 40.31 -31.47
N GLN A 36 26.86 39.35 -31.01
CA GLN A 36 28.30 39.54 -30.88
C GLN A 36 28.97 39.73 -32.24
N LYS A 37 28.59 38.96 -33.27
CA LYS A 37 29.07 39.15 -34.65
C LYS A 37 28.72 40.52 -35.21
N SER A 38 27.46 40.95 -35.03
CA SER A 38 27.01 42.28 -35.46
C SER A 38 27.79 43.40 -34.75
N SER A 39 27.97 43.27 -33.43
CA SER A 39 28.73 44.23 -32.63
C SER A 39 30.20 44.30 -33.05
N ASN A 40 30.84 43.15 -33.31
CA ASN A 40 32.22 43.10 -33.75
C ASN A 40 32.39 43.70 -35.15
N MET A 41 31.41 43.53 -36.04
CA MET A 41 31.43 44.14 -37.37
C MET A 41 31.41 45.67 -37.28
N ILE A 42 30.56 46.24 -36.42
CA ILE A 42 30.49 47.68 -36.21
C ILE A 42 31.80 48.22 -35.61
N ALA A 43 32.33 47.55 -34.58
CA ALA A 43 33.55 47.99 -33.90
C ALA A 43 34.81 47.87 -34.76
N ASN A 44 34.96 46.77 -35.52
CA ASN A 44 36.21 46.47 -36.24
C ASN A 44 36.21 46.88 -37.71
N ARG A 45 35.04 47.18 -38.30
CA ARG A 45 34.93 47.59 -39.71
C ARG A 45 34.32 48.98 -39.83
N ASP A 46 33.09 49.17 -39.37
CA ASP A 46 32.36 50.42 -39.63
C ASP A 46 32.95 51.62 -38.87
N GLN A 47 33.38 51.42 -37.63
CA GLN A 47 34.07 52.44 -36.84
C GLN A 47 35.44 52.79 -37.45
N VAL A 48 36.17 51.80 -37.98
CA VAL A 48 37.47 52.03 -38.64
C VAL A 48 37.27 52.84 -39.93
N ILE A 49 36.30 52.47 -40.77
CA ILE A 49 35.96 53.23 -41.99
C ILE A 49 35.61 54.68 -41.65
N MET A 50 34.81 54.90 -40.61
CA MET A 50 34.46 56.25 -40.15
C MET A 50 35.70 57.03 -39.70
N ALA A 51 36.59 56.41 -38.91
CA ALA A 51 37.83 57.03 -38.46
C ALA A 51 38.77 57.37 -39.62
N SER A 52 39.00 56.44 -40.56
CA SER A 52 39.84 56.67 -41.75
C SER A 52 39.26 57.76 -42.66
N THR A 53 37.93 57.89 -42.74
CA THR A 53 37.28 58.98 -43.49
C THR A 53 37.52 60.34 -42.82
N TYR A 54 37.51 60.40 -41.49
CA TYR A 54 37.88 61.62 -40.75
C TYR A 54 39.36 61.97 -40.92
N GLU A 55 40.25 60.99 -40.82
CA GLU A 55 41.69 61.20 -41.06
C GLU A 55 41.95 61.68 -42.49
N PHE A 56 41.21 61.19 -43.48
CA PHE A 56 41.30 61.64 -44.86
C PHE A 56 40.91 63.11 -45.00
N GLN A 57 39.79 63.53 -44.39
CA GLN A 57 39.38 64.93 -44.37
C GLN A 57 40.46 65.81 -43.72
N ILE A 58 41.05 65.37 -42.61
CA ILE A 58 42.15 66.09 -41.94
C ILE A 58 43.37 66.20 -42.85
N ALA A 59 43.74 65.13 -43.56
CA ALA A 59 44.87 65.14 -44.49
C ALA A 59 44.64 66.14 -45.64
N VAL A 60 43.43 66.19 -46.20
CA VAL A 60 43.05 67.20 -47.22
C VAL A 60 43.18 68.63 -46.67
N ILE A 61 42.69 68.89 -45.47
CA ILE A 61 42.81 70.20 -44.80
C ILE A 61 44.29 70.56 -44.60
N GLN A 62 45.14 69.61 -44.21
CA GLN A 62 46.57 69.84 -44.04
C GLN A 62 47.27 70.15 -45.36
N VAL A 63 46.91 69.48 -46.47
CA VAL A 63 47.42 69.81 -47.80
C VAL A 63 47.09 71.27 -48.13
N GLN A 64 45.84 71.69 -47.92
CA GLN A 64 45.43 73.07 -48.13
C GLN A 64 46.27 74.03 -47.28
N GLN A 65 46.35 73.75 -45.97
CA GLN A 65 47.06 74.59 -45.01
C GLN A 65 48.53 74.79 -45.39
N TRP A 66 49.27 73.72 -45.68
CA TRP A 66 50.68 73.81 -46.04
C TRP A 66 50.90 74.55 -47.36
N LEU A 67 50.02 74.33 -48.35
CA LEU A 67 50.08 75.04 -49.64
C LEU A 67 49.75 76.54 -49.49
N THR A 68 48.80 76.90 -48.63
CA THR A 68 48.48 78.31 -48.36
C THR A 68 49.56 78.97 -47.51
N ASP A 69 50.13 78.28 -46.52
CA ASP A 69 51.18 78.81 -45.64
C ASP A 69 52.47 79.08 -46.43
N ILE A 70 52.89 78.16 -47.31
CA ILE A 70 54.06 78.40 -48.18
C ILE A 70 53.78 79.48 -49.24
N SER A 71 52.53 79.60 -49.70
CA SER A 71 52.13 80.70 -50.60
C SER A 71 52.22 82.07 -49.92
N ALA A 72 51.82 82.15 -48.65
CA ALA A 72 51.86 83.37 -47.85
C ALA A 72 53.30 83.75 -47.45
N THR A 73 54.09 82.78 -47.01
CA THR A 73 55.49 82.99 -46.54
C THR A 73 56.49 83.06 -47.69
N ARG A 74 56.14 82.53 -48.87
CA ARG A 74 57.00 82.43 -50.06
C ARG A 74 58.31 81.69 -49.81
N GLY A 75 58.35 80.80 -48.82
CA GLY A 75 59.56 80.06 -48.43
C GLY A 75 60.67 80.93 -47.84
N MET A 76 60.36 82.15 -47.37
CA MET A 76 61.30 83.02 -46.66
C MET A 76 61.57 82.49 -45.24
N ASP A 77 62.73 82.83 -44.66
CA ASP A 77 63.12 82.52 -43.26
C ASP A 77 63.10 81.02 -42.88
N GLY A 78 63.59 80.14 -43.75
CA GLY A 78 63.72 78.70 -43.44
C GLY A 78 62.41 77.92 -43.43
N LEU A 79 61.32 78.52 -43.94
CA LEU A 79 59.97 77.94 -44.05
C LEU A 79 59.72 77.30 -45.43
N ASN A 80 60.74 76.65 -46.02
CA ASN A 80 60.65 76.02 -47.34
C ASN A 80 60.11 74.58 -47.33
N ASP A 81 59.77 74.05 -46.15
CA ASP A 81 59.28 72.68 -45.95
C ASP A 81 57.79 72.51 -46.29
N GLY A 82 57.06 73.58 -46.59
CA GLY A 82 55.63 73.53 -46.89
C GLY A 82 55.27 72.66 -48.09
N PHE A 83 56.13 72.59 -49.13
CA PHE A 83 55.91 71.67 -50.25
C PHE A 83 56.07 70.20 -49.82
N ASP A 84 57.08 69.90 -49.00
CA ASP A 84 57.34 68.53 -48.52
C ASP A 84 56.23 68.06 -47.58
N LYS A 85 55.77 68.95 -46.69
CA LYS A 85 54.65 68.67 -45.79
C LYS A 85 53.32 68.53 -46.53
N ALA A 86 53.06 69.38 -47.52
CA ALA A 86 51.89 69.23 -48.38
C ALA A 86 51.94 67.91 -49.18
N ALA A 87 53.11 67.52 -49.68
CA ALA A 87 53.30 66.24 -50.36
C ALA A 87 53.04 65.06 -49.41
N ALA A 88 53.59 65.08 -48.19
CA ALA A 88 53.38 64.03 -47.21
C ALA A 88 51.90 63.89 -46.78
N SER A 89 51.19 65.01 -46.59
CA SER A 89 49.75 65.00 -46.32
C SER A 89 48.95 64.50 -47.53
N TYR A 90 49.36 64.82 -48.75
CA TYR A 90 48.74 64.31 -49.98
C TYR A 90 48.93 62.80 -50.14
N GLU A 91 50.14 62.28 -49.93
CA GLU A 91 50.42 60.85 -49.92
C GLU A 91 49.60 60.12 -48.84
N THR A 92 49.45 60.75 -47.67
CA THR A 92 48.59 60.23 -46.59
C THR A 92 47.14 60.17 -47.04
N ALA A 93 46.63 61.22 -47.70
CA ALA A 93 45.26 61.26 -48.22
C ALA A 93 45.03 60.17 -49.29
N GLN A 94 45.98 59.97 -50.21
CA GLN A 94 45.93 58.89 -51.19
C GLN A 94 45.90 57.51 -50.53
N ARG A 95 46.81 57.27 -49.58
CA ARG A 95 46.90 56.00 -48.84
C ARG A 95 45.59 55.69 -48.09
N LEU A 96 44.97 56.69 -47.45
CA LEU A 96 43.72 56.51 -46.72
C LEU A 96 42.55 56.16 -47.66
N ILE A 97 42.49 56.75 -48.85
CA ILE A 97 41.51 56.36 -49.88
C ILE A 97 41.74 54.92 -50.35
N ASP A 98 43.00 54.52 -50.58
CA ASP A 98 43.31 53.15 -50.96
C ASP A 98 42.97 52.13 -49.84
N GLU A 99 43.19 52.51 -48.58
CA GLU A 99 42.80 51.71 -47.42
C GLU A 99 41.28 51.57 -47.32
N LEU A 100 40.53 52.66 -47.51
CA LEU A 100 39.07 52.67 -47.54
C LEU A 100 38.49 51.79 -48.66
N LEU A 101 39.13 51.78 -49.84
CA LEU A 101 38.76 50.90 -50.96
C LEU A 101 38.86 49.41 -50.60
N VAL A 102 39.84 49.04 -49.76
CA VAL A 102 40.01 47.66 -49.29
C VAL A 102 39.03 47.34 -48.16
N LEU A 103 38.88 48.24 -47.19
CA LEU A 103 38.02 48.05 -46.02
C LEU A 103 36.52 48.06 -46.36
N ASP A 104 36.14 48.76 -47.42
CA ASP A 104 34.76 48.95 -47.83
C ASP A 104 34.54 48.76 -49.33
N ALA A 105 35.07 47.64 -49.85
CA ALA A 105 34.96 47.28 -51.26
C ALA A 105 33.51 47.29 -51.81
N GLU A 106 32.51 47.05 -50.97
CA GLU A 106 31.09 47.15 -51.32
C GLU A 106 30.68 48.56 -51.81
N ASN A 107 31.39 49.60 -51.38
CA ASN A 107 31.13 51.00 -51.72
C ASN A 107 32.33 51.66 -52.43
N ALA A 108 33.16 50.86 -53.12
CA ALA A 108 34.39 51.31 -53.76
C ALA A 108 34.20 52.58 -54.62
N SER A 109 33.10 52.65 -55.36
CA SER A 109 32.79 53.80 -56.24
C SER A 109 32.75 55.14 -55.52
N ALA A 110 32.34 55.18 -54.24
CA ALA A 110 32.27 56.40 -53.46
C ALA A 110 33.67 56.94 -53.06
N TYR A 111 34.68 56.06 -53.00
CA TYR A 111 36.06 56.45 -52.71
C TYR A 111 36.84 56.70 -54.01
N GLU A 112 36.55 55.95 -55.08
CA GLU A 112 37.18 56.14 -56.39
C GLU A 112 36.84 57.50 -57.02
N SER A 113 35.60 57.99 -56.85
CA SER A 113 35.16 59.27 -57.42
C SER A 113 35.96 60.48 -56.90
N ILE A 114 36.59 60.35 -55.73
CA ILE A 114 37.34 61.42 -55.07
C ILE A 114 38.75 61.56 -55.64
N LYS A 115 39.34 60.48 -56.17
CA LYS A 115 40.74 60.46 -56.63
C LYS A 115 41.05 61.54 -57.67
N PRO A 116 40.23 61.77 -58.71
CA PRO A 116 40.49 62.83 -59.70
C PRO A 116 40.41 64.24 -59.08
N ALA A 117 39.45 64.47 -58.18
CA ALA A 117 39.31 65.75 -57.48
C ALA A 117 40.53 66.01 -56.57
N LEU A 118 41.02 64.97 -55.88
CA LEU A 118 42.18 65.04 -55.01
C LEU A 118 43.47 65.34 -55.79
N GLU A 119 43.68 64.68 -56.93
CA GLU A 119 44.82 64.94 -57.83
C GLU A 119 44.79 66.35 -58.43
N SER A 120 43.62 66.79 -58.91
CA SER A 120 43.42 68.15 -59.40
C SER A 120 43.72 69.19 -58.32
N PHE A 121 43.15 69.02 -57.13
CA PHE A 121 43.37 69.90 -55.99
C PHE A 121 44.85 70.05 -55.62
N TYR A 122 45.59 68.94 -55.50
CA TYR A 122 47.02 68.99 -55.16
C TYR A 122 47.87 69.59 -56.27
N SER A 123 47.65 69.19 -57.53
CA SER A 123 48.43 69.67 -58.67
C SER A 123 48.23 71.17 -58.93
N VAL A 124 46.98 71.65 -58.89
CA VAL A 124 46.63 73.07 -59.01
C VAL A 124 47.17 73.86 -57.82
N GLY A 125 46.99 73.37 -56.60
CA GLY A 125 47.46 74.04 -55.39
C GLY A 125 48.99 74.14 -55.32
N LYS A 126 49.71 73.09 -55.73
CA LYS A 126 51.17 73.13 -55.87
C LYS A 126 51.60 74.14 -56.92
N GLY A 127 50.96 74.16 -58.09
CA GLY A 127 51.23 75.14 -59.15
C GLY A 127 50.98 76.58 -58.71
N MET A 128 49.91 76.82 -57.94
CA MET A 128 49.62 78.11 -57.30
C MET A 128 50.73 78.51 -56.33
N ALA A 129 51.09 77.63 -55.39
CA ALA A 129 52.13 77.87 -54.40
C ALA A 129 53.51 78.15 -55.04
N GLU A 130 53.90 77.38 -56.05
CA GLU A 130 55.12 77.65 -56.82
C GLU A 130 55.08 79.02 -57.52
N THR A 131 53.91 79.45 -57.97
CA THR A 131 53.73 80.76 -58.61
C THR A 131 53.84 81.89 -57.59
N TYR A 132 53.31 81.73 -56.37
CA TYR A 132 53.53 82.68 -55.27
C TYR A 132 55.01 82.81 -54.90
N VAL A 133 55.75 81.69 -54.88
CA VAL A 133 57.19 81.68 -54.61
C VAL A 133 57.98 82.37 -55.74
N ARG A 134 57.69 82.06 -57.01
CA ARG A 134 58.45 82.57 -58.16
C ARG A 134 58.07 84.00 -58.60
N ARG A 135 56.78 84.33 -58.60
CA ARG A 135 56.22 85.57 -59.19
C ARG A 135 55.57 86.49 -58.15
N GLY A 136 55.65 86.13 -56.86
CA GLY A 136 55.06 86.91 -55.78
C GLY A 136 53.52 86.93 -55.82
N ALA A 137 52.92 87.83 -55.03
CA ALA A 137 51.47 87.88 -54.86
C ALA A 137 50.69 88.11 -56.16
N VAL A 138 51.22 88.92 -57.09
CA VAL A 138 50.51 89.22 -58.35
C VAL A 138 50.32 87.95 -59.19
N GLY A 139 51.38 87.17 -59.38
CA GLY A 139 51.28 85.92 -60.15
C GLY A 139 50.51 84.82 -59.42
N GLY A 140 50.67 84.73 -58.09
CA GLY A 140 49.90 83.76 -57.29
C GLY A 140 48.41 84.04 -57.28
N ASN A 141 48.01 85.32 -57.16
CA ASN A 141 46.61 85.73 -57.18
C ASN A 141 45.90 85.42 -58.52
N GLU A 142 46.63 85.36 -59.64
CA GLU A 142 46.08 84.89 -60.93
C GLU A 142 45.67 83.41 -60.88
N LYS A 143 46.32 82.61 -60.03
CA LYS A 143 46.08 81.16 -59.86
C LYS A 143 45.13 80.81 -58.72
N MET A 144 44.90 81.75 -57.79
CA MET A 144 44.00 81.53 -56.65
C MET A 144 42.59 81.08 -57.05
N PRO A 145 41.90 81.68 -58.06
CA PRO A 145 40.55 81.24 -58.43
C PRO A 145 40.50 79.80 -58.97
N GLU A 146 41.56 79.35 -59.64
CA GLU A 146 41.67 77.96 -60.14
C GLU A 146 41.83 76.99 -58.96
N PHE A 147 42.63 77.35 -57.97
CA PHE A 147 42.79 76.58 -56.74
C PHE A 147 41.52 76.58 -55.90
N ASP A 148 40.86 77.72 -55.73
CA ASP A 148 39.59 77.85 -55.01
C ASP A 148 38.50 76.96 -55.63
N ALA A 149 38.44 76.89 -56.97
CA ALA A 149 37.52 76.00 -57.66
C ALA A 149 37.86 74.51 -57.41
N ALA A 150 39.14 74.12 -57.54
CA ALA A 150 39.58 72.74 -57.30
C ALA A 150 39.39 72.31 -55.83
N ALA A 151 39.67 73.22 -54.89
CA ALA A 151 39.43 73.04 -53.46
C ALA A 151 37.94 72.92 -53.16
N GLY A 152 37.10 73.77 -53.76
CA GLY A 152 35.64 73.70 -53.63
C GLY A 152 35.08 72.35 -54.07
N THR A 153 35.50 71.85 -55.24
CA THR A 153 35.10 70.52 -55.72
C THR A 153 35.56 69.41 -54.79
N LEU A 154 36.81 69.41 -54.33
CA LEU A 154 37.28 68.38 -53.41
C LEU A 154 36.58 68.44 -52.06
N ILE A 155 36.37 69.63 -51.50
CA ILE A 155 35.65 69.81 -50.23
C ILE A 155 34.23 69.27 -50.34
N GLU A 156 33.52 69.57 -51.44
CA GLU A 156 32.18 69.03 -51.68
C GLU A 156 32.18 67.50 -51.76
N GLU A 157 33.13 66.89 -52.48
CA GLU A 157 33.29 65.42 -52.55
C GLU A 157 33.63 64.81 -51.18
N VAL A 158 34.52 65.44 -50.40
CA VAL A 158 34.89 65.01 -49.04
C VAL A 158 33.70 65.11 -48.09
N ASP A 159 32.93 66.20 -48.15
CA ASP A 159 31.74 66.40 -47.33
C ASP A 159 30.64 65.39 -47.69
N ASN A 160 30.46 65.10 -48.98
CA ASN A 160 29.56 64.06 -49.45
C ASN A 160 29.99 62.67 -48.95
N LEU A 161 31.29 62.35 -49.01
CA LEU A 161 31.82 61.09 -48.48
C LEU A 161 31.60 60.99 -46.96
N MET A 162 31.89 62.07 -46.22
CA MET A 162 31.70 62.13 -44.77
C MET A 162 30.23 61.96 -44.40
N ALA A 163 29.32 62.62 -45.11
CA ALA A 163 27.88 62.48 -44.91
C ALA A 163 27.42 61.04 -45.21
N PHE A 164 27.93 60.43 -46.28
CA PHE A 164 27.64 59.06 -46.67
C PHE A 164 28.09 58.05 -45.60
N THR A 165 29.36 58.08 -45.18
CA THR A 165 29.90 57.15 -44.19
C THR A 165 29.25 57.33 -42.82
N LYS A 166 29.00 58.59 -42.40
CA LYS A 166 28.30 58.92 -41.16
C LYS A 166 26.86 58.41 -41.14
N ALA A 167 26.09 58.65 -42.20
CA ALA A 167 24.70 58.20 -42.28
C ALA A 167 24.62 56.66 -42.20
N ARG A 168 25.53 55.97 -42.90
CA ARG A 168 25.61 54.50 -42.87
C ARG A 168 26.00 53.98 -41.48
N PHE A 169 26.98 54.60 -40.83
CA PHE A 169 27.38 54.22 -39.47
C PHE A 169 26.23 54.40 -38.47
N GLN A 170 25.50 55.53 -38.55
CA GLN A 170 24.32 55.78 -37.72
C GLN A 170 23.18 54.79 -37.98
N ASP A 171 22.90 54.46 -39.24
CA ASP A 171 21.90 53.43 -39.59
C ASP A 171 22.28 52.05 -39.04
N ARG A 172 23.55 51.64 -39.15
CA ARG A 172 24.02 50.36 -38.58
C ARG A 172 23.91 50.33 -37.07
N LEU A 173 24.27 51.41 -36.37
CA LEU A 173 24.10 51.52 -34.92
C LEU A 173 22.62 51.47 -34.50
N ALA A 174 21.74 52.16 -35.23
CA ALA A 174 20.31 52.14 -34.98
C ALA A 174 19.71 50.73 -35.20
N ARG A 175 20.10 50.04 -36.28
CA ARG A 175 19.70 48.66 -36.52
C ARG A 175 20.21 47.71 -35.44
N GLN A 176 21.43 47.91 -34.97
CA GLN A 176 22.00 47.10 -33.88
C GLN A 176 21.24 47.30 -32.58
N SER A 177 20.89 48.54 -32.21
CA SER A 177 20.15 48.83 -30.97
C SER A 177 18.73 48.25 -31.01
N ILE A 178 18.03 48.38 -32.15
CA ILE A 178 16.72 47.76 -32.37
C ILE A 178 16.84 46.22 -32.30
N ALA A 179 17.84 45.64 -32.96
CA ALA A 179 18.07 44.20 -32.92
C ALA A 179 18.34 43.72 -31.49
N ALA A 180 19.17 44.44 -30.72
CA ALA A 180 19.45 44.12 -29.32
C ALA A 180 18.18 44.13 -28.45
N GLU A 181 17.30 45.12 -28.63
CA GLU A 181 16.04 45.21 -27.87
C GLU A 181 15.07 44.09 -28.26
N LEU A 182 14.91 43.79 -29.56
CA LEU A 182 14.11 42.65 -30.03
C LEU A 182 14.65 41.32 -29.51
N MET A 183 15.97 41.16 -29.46
CA MET A 183 16.62 39.98 -28.89
C MET A 183 16.34 39.84 -27.40
N LYS A 184 16.38 40.93 -26.64
CA LYS A 184 16.03 40.94 -25.21
C LYS A 184 14.58 40.51 -25.00
N GLN A 185 13.64 41.05 -25.78
CA GLN A 185 12.21 40.70 -25.70
C GLN A 185 11.95 39.24 -26.08
N THR A 186 12.52 38.77 -27.19
CA THR A 186 12.37 37.37 -27.63
C THR A 186 13.01 36.39 -26.64
N THR A 187 14.17 36.74 -26.07
CA THR A 187 14.81 35.96 -24.99
C THR A 187 13.94 35.90 -23.74
N PHE A 188 13.36 37.02 -23.33
CA PHE A 188 12.48 37.07 -22.16
C PHE A 188 11.21 36.21 -22.37
N VAL A 189 10.52 36.39 -23.51
CA VAL A 189 9.30 35.63 -23.84
C VAL A 189 9.60 34.13 -23.96
N SER A 190 10.67 33.73 -24.66
CA SER A 190 11.05 32.32 -24.77
C SER A 190 11.40 31.70 -23.41
N SER A 191 12.02 32.46 -22.51
CA SER A 191 12.34 32.01 -21.14
C SER A 191 11.08 31.80 -20.30
N ILE A 192 10.06 32.64 -20.44
CA ILE A 192 8.76 32.44 -19.80
C ILE A 192 8.08 31.19 -20.35
N ILE A 193 8.05 31.00 -21.67
CA ILE A 193 7.45 29.82 -22.31
C ILE A 193 8.16 28.54 -21.82
N PHE A 194 9.49 28.55 -21.78
CA PHE A 194 10.29 27.46 -21.24
C PHE A 194 9.95 27.15 -19.78
N LEU A 195 9.83 28.18 -18.92
CA LEU A 195 9.47 28.03 -17.52
C LEU A 195 8.06 27.42 -17.35
N VAL A 196 7.08 27.91 -18.10
CA VAL A 196 5.71 27.40 -18.07
C VAL A 196 5.66 25.93 -18.50
N MET A 197 6.40 25.56 -19.55
CA MET A 197 6.48 24.18 -20.02
C MET A 197 7.17 23.26 -19.01
N MET A 198 8.23 23.73 -18.34
CA MET A 198 8.88 23.03 -17.23
C MET A 198 7.91 22.77 -16.07
N ILE A 199 7.20 23.81 -15.62
CA ILE A 199 6.21 23.70 -14.53
C ILE A 199 5.10 22.72 -14.92
N PHE A 200 4.59 22.83 -16.14
CA PHE A 200 3.56 21.93 -16.66
C PHE A 200 4.00 20.47 -16.63
N LEU A 201 5.21 20.15 -17.11
CA LEU A 201 5.75 18.79 -17.09
C LEU A 201 5.92 18.24 -15.67
N VAL A 202 6.41 19.07 -14.75
CA VAL A 202 6.53 18.71 -13.33
C VAL A 202 5.17 18.41 -12.72
N ILE A 203 4.16 19.27 -12.95
CA ILE A 203 2.80 19.05 -12.44
C ILE A 203 2.20 17.74 -12.98
N VAL A 204 2.37 17.46 -14.28
CA VAL A 204 1.90 16.21 -14.90
C VAL A 204 2.58 15.00 -14.29
N ALA A 205 3.89 15.05 -14.05
CA ALA A 205 4.64 13.97 -13.42
C ALA A 205 4.19 13.74 -11.96
N LEU A 206 4.10 14.81 -11.17
CA LEU A 206 3.65 14.75 -9.77
C LEU A 206 2.23 14.16 -9.66
N ARG A 207 1.29 14.65 -10.49
CA ARG A 207 -0.10 14.18 -10.47
C ARG A 207 -0.23 12.71 -10.89
N ASN A 208 0.59 12.23 -11.82
CA ASN A 208 0.52 10.86 -12.32
C ASN A 208 1.21 9.82 -11.42
N ILE A 209 2.11 10.25 -10.54
CA ILE A 209 2.93 9.38 -9.69
C ILE A 209 2.58 9.56 -8.20
N LEU A 210 2.67 10.77 -7.66
CA LEU A 210 2.50 10.99 -6.21
C LEU A 210 1.05 10.86 -5.75
N VAL A 211 0.07 11.29 -6.56
CA VAL A 211 -1.35 11.22 -6.15
C VAL A 211 -1.81 9.76 -5.93
N PRO A 212 -1.57 8.80 -6.84
CA PRO A 212 -1.91 7.40 -6.57
C PRO A 212 -1.12 6.80 -5.39
N ILE A 213 0.16 7.14 -5.24
CA ILE A 213 0.97 6.68 -4.10
C ILE A 213 0.36 7.17 -2.77
N ASN A 214 -0.04 8.44 -2.69
CA ASN A 214 -0.70 8.98 -1.50
C ASN A 214 -2.05 8.31 -1.22
N LYS A 215 -2.82 7.94 -2.25
CA LYS A 215 -4.06 7.17 -2.08
C LYS A 215 -3.79 5.78 -1.51
N MET A 216 -2.76 5.09 -2.01
CA MET A 216 -2.34 3.78 -1.48
C MET A 216 -1.88 3.90 -0.03
N ALA A 217 -1.04 4.88 0.28
CA ALA A 217 -0.56 5.14 1.63
C ALA A 217 -1.71 5.47 2.59
N LYS A 218 -2.69 6.26 2.14
CA LYS A 218 -3.89 6.57 2.94
C LYS A 218 -4.72 5.32 3.21
N LEU A 219 -4.96 4.47 2.21
CA LEU A 219 -5.70 3.22 2.45
C LEU A 219 -4.93 2.29 3.40
N ALA A 220 -3.61 2.15 3.22
CA ALA A 220 -2.79 1.34 4.10
C ALA A 220 -2.83 1.86 5.55
N ARG A 221 -2.79 3.18 5.75
CA ARG A 221 -2.95 3.79 7.07
C ARG A 221 -4.36 3.60 7.63
N ASP A 222 -5.40 3.83 6.85
CA ASP A 222 -6.80 3.60 7.25
C ASP A 222 -7.02 2.13 7.69
N LEU A 223 -6.34 1.17 7.05
CA LEU A 223 -6.39 -0.25 7.41
C LEU A 223 -5.60 -0.58 8.70
N ALA A 224 -4.52 0.15 8.99
CA ALA A 224 -3.65 -0.11 10.14
C ALA A 224 -4.07 0.63 11.41
N GLU A 225 -4.49 1.89 11.28
CA GLU A 225 -4.84 2.79 12.39
C GLU A 225 -6.35 3.00 12.56
N GLY A 226 -7.12 2.88 11.48
CA GLY A 226 -8.55 3.15 11.50
C GLY A 226 -9.38 1.98 12.02
N GLU A 227 -10.70 2.07 11.88
CA GLU A 227 -11.66 1.00 12.22
C GLU A 227 -11.51 -0.26 11.33
N GLY A 228 -10.52 -0.29 10.43
CA GLY A 228 -10.29 -1.43 9.56
C GLY A 228 -11.41 -1.65 8.56
N ASP A 229 -11.96 -0.59 7.95
CA ASP A 229 -12.97 -0.70 6.91
C ASP A 229 -12.42 -1.42 5.66
N LEU A 230 -12.55 -2.74 5.68
CA LEU A 230 -12.09 -3.63 4.63
C LEU A 230 -12.96 -3.54 3.37
N THR A 231 -14.02 -2.72 3.30
CA THR A 231 -14.86 -2.58 2.10
C THR A 231 -14.22 -1.69 1.04
N LYS A 232 -13.29 -0.81 1.42
CA LYS A 232 -12.59 0.09 0.51
C LYS A 232 -11.69 -0.68 -0.46
N ARG A 233 -11.56 -0.16 -1.68
CA ARG A 233 -10.69 -0.70 -2.74
C ARG A 233 -9.95 0.44 -3.44
N LEU A 234 -8.77 0.12 -3.95
CA LEU A 234 -8.01 0.99 -4.85
C LEU A 234 -8.44 0.75 -6.29
N ASP A 235 -8.35 1.78 -7.12
CA ASP A 235 -8.46 1.65 -8.57
C ASP A 235 -7.20 0.95 -9.12
N ASP A 236 -7.36 -0.27 -9.61
CA ASP A 236 -6.33 -1.12 -10.19
C ASP A 236 -6.39 -1.20 -11.73
N SER A 237 -7.15 -0.29 -12.38
CA SER A 237 -7.26 -0.23 -13.84
C SER A 237 -5.95 0.12 -14.57
N ARG A 238 -4.97 0.66 -13.84
CA ARG A 238 -3.66 1.01 -14.37
C ARG A 238 -2.89 -0.25 -14.76
N ARG A 239 -2.14 -0.19 -15.86
CA ARG A 239 -1.27 -1.30 -16.31
C ARG A 239 0.22 -1.03 -16.06
N ASP A 240 0.52 -0.18 -15.09
CA ASP A 240 1.88 0.10 -14.61
C ASP A 240 2.09 -0.47 -13.20
N GLU A 241 3.27 -0.27 -12.64
CA GLU A 241 3.65 -0.81 -11.32
C GLU A 241 2.72 -0.31 -10.21
N LEU A 242 2.13 0.88 -10.35
CA LEU A 242 1.12 1.37 -9.41
C LEU A 242 -0.17 0.55 -9.50
N GLY A 243 -0.60 0.18 -10.71
CA GLY A 243 -1.76 -0.71 -10.90
C GLY A 243 -1.53 -2.10 -10.32
N ILE A 244 -0.35 -2.69 -10.55
CA ILE A 244 0.03 -3.98 -9.97
C ILE A 244 0.04 -3.90 -8.43
N THR A 245 0.54 -2.81 -7.88
CA THR A 245 0.55 -2.57 -6.42
C THR A 245 -0.88 -2.40 -5.88
N ALA A 246 -1.73 -1.64 -6.56
CA ALA A 246 -3.15 -1.48 -6.19
C ALA A 246 -3.88 -2.83 -6.19
N ALA A 247 -3.71 -3.64 -7.23
CA ALA A 247 -4.28 -4.98 -7.33
C ALA A 247 -3.79 -5.89 -6.19
N SER A 248 -2.51 -5.82 -5.85
CA SER A 248 -1.92 -6.59 -4.74
C SER A 248 -2.50 -6.19 -3.38
N ILE A 249 -2.68 -4.89 -3.14
CA ILE A 249 -3.34 -4.38 -1.92
C ILE A 249 -4.82 -4.83 -1.89
N ASN A 250 -5.55 -4.73 -3.01
CA ASN A 250 -6.93 -5.19 -3.11
C ASN A 250 -7.06 -6.69 -2.79
N LEU A 251 -6.12 -7.51 -3.30
CA LEU A 251 -6.07 -8.94 -3.01
C LEU A 251 -5.81 -9.22 -1.52
N PHE A 252 -4.87 -8.50 -0.91
CA PHE A 252 -4.61 -8.58 0.53
C PHE A 252 -5.87 -8.25 1.33
N VAL A 253 -6.55 -7.14 1.02
CA VAL A 253 -7.80 -6.75 1.71
C VAL A 253 -8.88 -7.82 1.53
N ALA A 254 -9.03 -8.40 0.33
CA ALA A 254 -9.99 -9.47 0.08
C ALA A 254 -9.71 -10.73 0.93
N LYS A 255 -8.45 -11.13 1.07
CA LYS A 255 -8.05 -12.26 1.92
C LYS A 255 -8.26 -11.98 3.40
N THR A 256 -8.03 -10.76 3.85
CA THR A 256 -8.35 -10.35 5.22
C THR A 256 -9.85 -10.42 5.47
N GLN A 257 -10.69 -9.95 4.54
CA GLN A 257 -12.15 -10.07 4.65
C GLN A 257 -12.63 -11.51 4.74
N GLU A 258 -12.08 -12.40 3.91
CA GLU A 258 -12.39 -13.84 3.93
C GLU A 258 -12.07 -14.45 5.30
N THR A 259 -10.91 -14.10 5.86
CA THR A 259 -10.47 -14.55 7.19
C THR A 259 -11.41 -14.05 8.30
N ILE A 260 -11.77 -12.76 8.29
CA ILE A 260 -12.70 -12.18 9.28
C ILE A 260 -14.10 -12.82 9.17
N ARG A 261 -14.59 -13.11 7.96
CA ARG A 261 -15.86 -13.83 7.76
C ARG A 261 -15.80 -15.25 8.33
N ALA A 262 -14.72 -15.98 8.09
CA ALA A 262 -14.52 -17.31 8.66
C ALA A 262 -14.50 -17.27 10.20
N MET A 263 -13.76 -16.32 10.79
CA MET A 263 -13.75 -16.13 12.25
C MET A 263 -15.15 -15.80 12.80
N SER A 264 -15.93 -14.96 12.12
CA SER A 264 -17.32 -14.66 12.50
C SER A 264 -18.24 -15.89 12.43
N SER A 265 -18.00 -16.80 11.48
CA SER A 265 -18.75 -18.06 11.40
C SER A 265 -18.42 -18.97 12.58
N VAL A 266 -17.12 -19.17 12.86
CA VAL A 266 -16.65 -19.99 13.99
C VAL A 266 -17.15 -19.43 15.32
N ALA A 267 -17.13 -18.10 15.51
CA ALA A 267 -17.66 -17.48 16.71
C ALA A 267 -19.17 -17.73 16.90
N ARG A 268 -19.95 -17.75 15.80
CA ARG A 268 -21.39 -18.10 15.84
C ARG A 268 -21.63 -19.56 16.15
N GLU A 269 -20.87 -20.47 15.56
CA GLU A 269 -20.93 -21.90 15.88
C GLU A 269 -20.60 -22.16 17.34
N MET A 270 -19.56 -21.50 17.87
CA MET A 270 -19.19 -21.57 19.28
C MET A 270 -20.29 -21.04 20.20
N ALA A 271 -20.93 -19.92 19.85
CA ALA A 271 -22.07 -19.40 20.61
C ALA A 271 -23.26 -20.37 20.64
N ASN A 272 -23.58 -21.00 19.49
CA ASN A 272 -24.63 -22.01 19.43
C ASN A 272 -24.29 -23.25 20.26
N ALA A 273 -23.04 -23.74 20.18
CA ALA A 273 -22.58 -24.87 20.97
C ALA A 273 -22.65 -24.58 22.48
N ALA A 274 -22.29 -23.36 22.90
CA ALA A 274 -22.44 -22.93 24.29
C ALA A 274 -23.91 -22.92 24.74
N GLN A 275 -24.83 -22.46 23.89
CA GLN A 275 -26.27 -22.48 24.19
C GLN A 275 -26.82 -23.91 24.28
N HIS A 276 -26.37 -24.83 23.41
CA HIS A 276 -26.70 -26.26 23.51
C HIS A 276 -26.18 -26.90 24.80
N LEU A 277 -24.93 -26.59 25.19
CA LEU A 277 -24.35 -27.08 26.44
C LEU A 277 -25.14 -26.61 27.65
N THR A 278 -25.56 -25.34 27.68
CA THR A 278 -26.42 -24.82 28.75
C THR A 278 -27.75 -25.57 28.82
N SER A 279 -28.40 -25.83 27.69
CA SER A 279 -29.64 -26.61 27.65
C SER A 279 -29.44 -28.05 28.16
N LEU A 280 -28.33 -28.69 27.78
CA LEU A 280 -28.01 -30.04 28.24
C LEU A 280 -27.71 -30.09 29.74
N ALA A 281 -27.04 -29.06 30.27
CA ALA A 281 -26.78 -28.94 31.70
C ALA A 281 -28.09 -28.84 32.51
N VAL A 282 -29.05 -28.04 32.05
CA VAL A 282 -30.39 -27.94 32.67
C VAL A 282 -31.11 -29.29 32.64
N GLN A 283 -31.12 -29.98 31.50
CA GLN A 283 -31.74 -31.30 31.39
C GLN A 283 -31.06 -32.34 32.28
N THR A 284 -29.73 -32.26 32.44
CA THR A 284 -28.98 -33.15 33.32
C THR A 284 -29.34 -32.91 34.80
N ASP A 285 -29.53 -31.65 35.19
CA ASP A 285 -29.98 -31.29 36.54
C ASP A 285 -31.39 -31.83 36.84
N GLU A 286 -32.32 -31.70 35.90
CA GLU A 286 -33.67 -32.29 36.00
C GLU A 286 -33.63 -33.81 36.15
N ASN A 287 -32.85 -34.50 35.31
CA ASN A 287 -32.67 -35.96 35.39
C ASN A 287 -32.05 -36.39 36.73
N MET A 288 -31.06 -35.65 37.24
CA MET A 288 -30.47 -35.90 38.55
C MET A 288 -31.50 -35.74 39.68
N SER A 289 -32.37 -34.75 39.60
CA SER A 289 -33.47 -34.58 40.56
C SER A 289 -34.44 -35.76 40.53
N SER A 290 -34.82 -36.26 39.35
CA SER A 290 -35.66 -37.46 39.22
C SER A 290 -34.97 -38.71 39.76
N GLN A 291 -33.68 -38.91 39.45
CA GLN A 291 -32.93 -40.06 39.92
C GLN A 291 -32.74 -40.04 41.45
N LEU A 292 -32.59 -38.86 42.06
CA LEU A 292 -32.59 -38.71 43.51
C LEU A 292 -33.93 -39.16 44.11
N GLN A 293 -35.05 -38.78 43.49
CA GLN A 293 -36.38 -39.18 43.93
C GLN A 293 -36.61 -40.70 43.82
N GLU A 294 -36.19 -41.32 42.71
CA GLU A 294 -36.24 -42.77 42.54
C GLU A 294 -35.36 -43.49 43.57
N SER A 295 -34.15 -43.00 43.82
CA SER A 295 -33.26 -43.56 44.86
C SER A 295 -33.91 -43.48 46.24
N GLN A 296 -34.63 -42.40 46.54
CA GLN A 296 -35.37 -42.27 47.80
C GLN A 296 -36.52 -43.28 47.89
N GLN A 297 -37.24 -43.54 46.79
CA GLN A 297 -38.29 -44.57 46.73
C GLN A 297 -37.71 -45.97 46.93
N VAL A 298 -36.58 -46.28 46.30
CA VAL A 298 -35.88 -47.56 46.50
C VAL A 298 -35.45 -47.71 47.96
N ALA A 299 -34.91 -46.66 48.58
CA ALA A 299 -34.54 -46.70 50.00
C ALA A 299 -35.77 -46.99 50.89
N THR A 300 -36.92 -46.37 50.61
CA THR A 300 -38.18 -46.66 51.31
C THR A 300 -38.62 -48.10 51.12
N ALA A 301 -38.63 -48.61 49.88
CA ALA A 301 -39.01 -49.99 49.57
C ALA A 301 -38.07 -51.00 50.25
N MET A 302 -36.76 -50.71 50.30
CA MET A 302 -35.80 -51.53 51.04
C MET A 302 -36.10 -51.53 52.56
N SER A 303 -36.52 -50.40 53.12
CA SER A 303 -36.94 -50.31 54.52
C SER A 303 -38.20 -51.15 54.80
N GLU A 304 -39.19 -51.10 53.92
CA GLU A 304 -40.39 -51.96 54.01
C GLU A 304 -40.03 -53.44 53.87
N MET A 305 -39.17 -53.79 52.91
CA MET A 305 -38.72 -55.16 52.71
C MET A 305 -37.93 -55.69 53.91
N LEU A 306 -37.10 -54.86 54.55
CA LEU A 306 -36.42 -55.22 55.80
C LEU A 306 -37.42 -55.49 56.93
N ALA A 307 -38.47 -54.68 57.05
CA ALA A 307 -39.53 -54.89 58.04
C ALA A 307 -40.29 -56.21 57.77
N SER A 308 -40.68 -56.49 56.52
CA SER A 308 -41.32 -57.76 56.15
C SER A 308 -40.40 -58.96 56.37
N ALA A 309 -39.10 -58.85 56.08
CA ALA A 309 -38.14 -59.92 56.34
C ALA A 309 -37.99 -60.21 57.85
N GLN A 310 -37.99 -59.16 58.69
CA GLN A 310 -38.00 -59.30 60.15
C GLN A 310 -39.29 -59.96 60.65
N GLU A 311 -40.44 -59.59 60.10
CA GLU A 311 -41.73 -60.20 60.43
C GLU A 311 -41.78 -61.68 60.03
N VAL A 312 -41.30 -62.04 58.83
CA VAL A 312 -41.19 -63.44 58.39
C VAL A 312 -40.25 -64.23 59.28
N ALA A 313 -39.09 -63.67 59.65
CA ALA A 313 -38.15 -64.32 60.56
C ALA A 313 -38.79 -64.57 61.94
N ARG A 314 -39.54 -63.59 62.46
CA ARG A 314 -40.28 -63.71 63.71
C ARG A 314 -41.35 -64.79 63.63
N ASN A 315 -42.22 -64.75 62.62
CA ASN A 315 -43.28 -65.75 62.41
C ASN A 315 -42.69 -67.16 62.25
N THR A 316 -41.54 -67.30 61.59
CA THR A 316 -40.85 -68.58 61.44
C THR A 316 -40.32 -69.08 62.79
N SER A 317 -39.76 -68.19 63.61
CA SER A 317 -39.31 -68.53 64.97
C SER A 317 -40.48 -68.95 65.87
N ASP A 318 -41.59 -68.20 65.83
CA ASP A 318 -42.79 -68.51 66.60
C ASP A 318 -43.39 -69.87 66.16
N THR A 319 -43.48 -70.11 64.84
CA THR A 319 -43.93 -71.41 64.28
C THR A 319 -43.02 -72.56 64.69
N ALA A 320 -41.70 -72.37 64.71
CA ALA A 320 -40.75 -73.39 65.16
C ALA A 320 -40.95 -73.73 66.64
N ALA A 321 -41.20 -72.72 67.49
CA ALA A 321 -41.51 -72.92 68.90
C ALA A 321 -42.84 -73.67 69.11
N GLU A 322 -43.90 -73.30 68.39
CA GLU A 322 -45.18 -74.02 68.43
C GLU A 322 -45.04 -75.48 67.96
N THR A 323 -44.30 -75.71 66.87
CA THR A 323 -44.04 -77.06 66.34
C THR A 323 -43.27 -77.91 67.36
N GLN A 324 -42.32 -77.31 68.09
CA GLN A 324 -41.63 -77.99 69.18
C GLN A 324 -42.59 -78.37 70.31
N GLY A 325 -43.50 -77.48 70.69
CA GLY A 325 -44.56 -77.77 71.66
C GLY A 325 -45.48 -78.91 71.22
N VAL A 326 -45.92 -78.93 69.96
CA VAL A 326 -46.73 -80.03 69.38
C VAL A 326 -45.98 -81.37 69.42
N ASN A 327 -44.67 -81.35 69.17
CA ASN A 327 -43.84 -82.56 69.24
C ASN A 327 -43.71 -83.09 70.67
N GLU A 328 -43.61 -82.21 71.67
CA GLU A 328 -43.62 -82.58 73.09
C GLU A 328 -44.97 -83.19 73.49
N GLU A 329 -46.09 -82.56 73.11
CA GLU A 329 -47.44 -83.05 73.39
C GLU A 329 -47.69 -84.41 72.72
N SER A 330 -47.26 -84.57 71.45
CA SER A 330 -47.35 -85.85 70.72
C SER A 330 -46.54 -86.95 71.41
N ARG A 331 -45.39 -86.61 72.00
CA ARG A 331 -44.58 -87.55 72.77
C ARG A 331 -45.27 -87.94 74.08
N SER A 332 -45.93 -87.00 74.76
CA SER A 332 -46.75 -87.29 75.93
C SER A 332 -47.91 -88.21 75.58
N GLY A 333 -48.66 -87.90 74.53
CA GLY A 333 -49.77 -88.73 74.06
C GLY A 333 -49.34 -90.14 73.65
N LYS A 334 -48.13 -90.29 73.11
CA LYS A 334 -47.54 -91.63 72.85
C LYS A 334 -47.35 -92.42 74.15
N VAL A 335 -46.83 -91.80 75.21
CA VAL A 335 -46.67 -92.44 76.53
C VAL A 335 -48.02 -92.85 77.12
N ASP A 336 -49.05 -92.02 76.96
CA ASP A 336 -50.41 -92.34 77.41
C ASP A 336 -51.02 -93.54 76.67
N ILE A 337 -50.77 -93.65 75.36
CA ILE A 337 -51.17 -94.82 74.56
C ILE A 337 -50.40 -96.07 74.97
N GLU A 338 -49.09 -95.99 75.19
CA GLU A 338 -48.29 -97.11 75.70
C GLU A 338 -48.86 -97.59 77.05
N THR A 339 -49.13 -96.66 77.97
CA THR A 339 -49.73 -96.96 79.28
C THR A 339 -51.12 -97.60 79.16
N THR A 340 -51.93 -97.15 78.20
CA THR A 340 -53.26 -97.73 77.96
C THR A 340 -53.15 -99.13 77.36
N THR A 341 -52.17 -99.37 76.48
CA THR A 341 -51.88 -100.68 75.91
C THR A 341 -51.49 -101.68 77.01
N ASP A 342 -50.58 -101.29 77.90
CA ASP A 342 -50.18 -102.11 79.07
C ASP A 342 -51.39 -102.48 79.95
N LYS A 343 -52.29 -101.51 80.19
CA LYS A 343 -53.53 -101.75 80.95
C LYS A 343 -54.49 -102.71 80.23
N ILE A 344 -54.59 -102.64 78.90
CA ILE A 344 -55.40 -103.57 78.10
C ILE A 344 -54.80 -104.97 78.15
N GLU A 345 -53.49 -105.12 78.06
CA GLU A 345 -52.82 -106.43 78.18
C GLU A 345 -53.02 -107.03 79.58
N ALA A 346 -52.89 -106.22 80.63
CA ALA A 346 -53.19 -106.64 82.00
C ALA A 346 -54.65 -107.08 82.17
N LEU A 347 -55.60 -106.33 81.60
CA LEU A 347 -57.02 -106.68 81.63
C LEU A 347 -57.30 -107.99 80.87
N ALA A 348 -56.65 -108.19 79.72
CA ALA A 348 -56.78 -109.43 78.95
C ALA A 348 -56.28 -110.64 79.77
N ALA A 349 -55.17 -110.50 80.50
CA ALA A 349 -54.68 -111.55 81.40
C ALA A 349 -55.64 -111.83 82.56
N GLU A 350 -56.25 -110.81 83.15
CA GLU A 350 -57.31 -110.99 84.17
C GLU A 350 -58.54 -111.70 83.61
N MET A 351 -58.93 -111.40 82.36
CA MET A 351 -60.04 -112.10 81.69
C MET A 351 -59.73 -113.58 81.44
N ASP A 352 -58.50 -113.92 81.04
CA ASP A 352 -58.06 -115.30 80.82
C ASP A 352 -58.07 -116.11 82.12
N GLU A 353 -57.62 -115.49 83.23
CA GLU A 353 -57.69 -116.09 84.56
C GLU A 353 -59.14 -116.31 85.03
N ALA A 354 -60.01 -115.30 84.83
CA ALA A 354 -61.44 -115.43 85.13
C ALA A 354 -62.09 -116.57 84.33
N GLN A 355 -61.73 -116.74 83.05
CA GLN A 355 -62.22 -117.83 82.22
C GLN A 355 -61.77 -119.21 82.75
N ARG A 356 -60.53 -119.32 83.24
CA ARG A 356 -60.02 -120.54 83.91
C ARG A 356 -60.82 -120.89 85.15
N VAL A 357 -61.08 -119.91 86.03
CA VAL A 357 -61.88 -120.10 87.25
C VAL A 357 -63.31 -120.56 86.91
N VAL A 358 -63.92 -119.98 85.88
CA VAL A 358 -65.27 -120.39 85.43
C VAL A 358 -65.26 -121.83 84.88
N ALA A 359 -64.23 -122.23 84.14
CA ALA A 359 -64.10 -123.60 83.65
C ALA A 359 -63.95 -124.62 84.79
N GLU A 360 -63.13 -124.31 85.80
CA GLU A 360 -62.93 -125.15 86.99
C GLU A 360 -64.22 -125.29 87.83
N LEU A 361 -64.99 -124.21 87.96
CA LEU A 361 -66.33 -124.26 88.59
C LEU A 361 -67.31 -125.14 87.80
N GLY A 362 -67.21 -125.13 86.47
CA GLY A 362 -67.98 -126.01 85.59
C GLY A 362 -67.67 -127.49 85.82
N GLU A 363 -66.39 -127.83 85.98
CA GLU A 363 -65.95 -129.20 86.29
C GLU A 363 -66.44 -129.66 87.68
N GLN A 364 -66.30 -128.80 88.71
CA GLN A 364 -66.82 -129.11 90.05
C GLN A 364 -68.34 -129.33 90.06
N SER A 365 -69.09 -128.54 89.28
CA SER A 365 -70.54 -128.68 89.16
C SER A 365 -70.95 -130.00 88.50
N ALA A 366 -70.18 -130.47 87.51
CA ALA A 366 -70.41 -131.78 86.87
C ALA A 366 -70.14 -132.95 87.84
N ASN A 367 -69.09 -132.85 88.66
CA ASN A 367 -68.81 -133.81 89.72
C ASN A 367 -69.94 -133.88 90.76
N ILE A 368 -70.54 -132.73 91.14
CA ILE A 368 -71.72 -132.70 92.01
C ILE A 368 -72.91 -133.41 91.35
N GLY A 369 -73.13 -133.21 90.05
CA GLY A 369 -74.15 -133.93 89.27
C GLY A 369 -73.99 -135.45 89.33
N SER A 370 -72.75 -135.94 89.17
CA SER A 370 -72.45 -137.37 89.29
C SER A 370 -72.75 -137.94 90.69
N VAL A 371 -72.49 -137.16 91.75
CA VAL A 371 -72.82 -137.57 93.13
C VAL A 371 -74.34 -137.63 93.33
N LEU A 372 -75.09 -136.67 92.76
CA LEU A 372 -76.55 -136.65 92.83
C LEU A 372 -77.19 -137.85 92.11
N ASP A 373 -76.65 -138.30 90.99
CA ASP A 373 -77.13 -139.50 90.29
C ASP A 373 -76.91 -140.78 91.13
N VAL A 374 -75.79 -140.87 91.86
CA VAL A 374 -75.55 -141.96 92.83
C VAL A 374 -76.57 -141.90 93.98
N ILE A 375 -76.89 -140.71 94.50
CA ILE A 375 -77.90 -140.52 95.56
C ILE A 375 -79.29 -140.94 95.08
N LYS A 376 -79.64 -140.62 93.83
CA LYS A 376 -80.90 -141.02 93.20
C LYS A 376 -80.98 -142.54 93.03
N GLY A 377 -79.88 -143.18 92.61
CA GLY A 377 -79.76 -144.63 92.56
C GLY A 377 -79.94 -145.30 93.93
N ILE A 378 -79.33 -144.77 94.99
CA ILE A 378 -79.50 -145.26 96.37
C ILE A 378 -80.95 -145.08 96.85
N SER A 379 -81.58 -143.95 96.51
CA SER A 379 -82.96 -143.66 96.91
C SER A 379 -83.97 -144.62 96.27
N GLU A 380 -83.78 -144.97 94.99
CA GLU A 380 -84.61 -145.97 94.30
C GLU A 380 -84.41 -147.38 94.88
N GLN A 381 -83.17 -147.75 95.21
CA GLN A 381 -82.86 -149.03 95.84
C GLN A 381 -83.46 -149.15 97.25
N THR A 382 -83.47 -148.05 98.01
CA THR A 382 -84.03 -147.98 99.36
C THR A 382 -85.57 -148.07 99.33
N ASN A 383 -86.21 -147.41 98.35
CA ASN A 383 -87.66 -147.47 98.16
C ASN A 383 -88.14 -148.89 97.80
N LEU A 384 -87.37 -149.62 96.99
CA LEU A 384 -87.68 -151.00 96.60
C LEU A 384 -87.51 -151.99 97.76
N LEU A 385 -86.52 -151.78 98.63
CA LEU A 385 -86.32 -152.60 99.83
C LEU A 385 -87.46 -152.43 100.85
N ALA A 386 -87.95 -151.20 101.02
CA ALA A 386 -89.01 -150.90 101.97
C ALA A 386 -90.35 -151.54 101.58
N LEU A 387 -90.68 -151.59 100.29
CA LEU A 387 -91.92 -152.21 99.81
C LEU A 387 -91.95 -153.74 100.01
N ASN A 388 -90.81 -154.41 99.80
CA ASN A 388 -90.69 -155.86 100.00
C ASN A 388 -90.72 -156.28 101.48
N ALA A 389 -90.48 -155.37 102.42
CA ALA A 389 -90.58 -155.66 103.85
C ALA A 389 -91.99 -155.43 104.42
N ALA A 390 -92.88 -154.80 103.66
CA ALA A 390 -94.26 -154.50 104.06
C ALA A 390 -95.28 -155.55 103.57
N ILE A 391 -94.89 -156.41 102.62
CA ILE A 391 -95.63 -157.58 102.09
C ILE A 391 -95.10 -158.84 102.77
#